data_AF-A0A2S6IW82-F1
#
_entry.id   AF-A0A2S6IW82-F1
#
_cell.length_a   1.000
_cell.length_b   1.000
_cell.length_c   1.000
_cell.angle_alpha   90.00
_cell.angle_beta   90.00
_cell.angle_gamma   90.00
#
_symmetry.space_group_name_H-M   'P 1'
#
loop_
_entity.id
_entity.type
_entity.pdbx_description
1 polymer ?
#
loop_
_entity_poly.entity_id
_entity_poly.type
_entity_poly.pdbx_seq_one_letter_code
_entity_poly.pdbx_strand_id
1 'polypeptide(L)'
;MTSWKLRAAGAVAALAVVVTAAAPAQADPRVGGDIGLRYESLGGAGGLLGHPTTPEIRTPDGRGAYVQFERGSIYWSPATGSWEVHGDVRAAWGRHGWENGPLGFPVSNETRTDNGRGAYNVFQGGTVYWSPQTGARAVRGAIHARYGTLGWEEGRLGFPVTDEVRTPNGRGAYNVFQGGSIYWSPDSGAHPVVGEIRNAYGRAGWEGGCLGFPVTHEGAFPELELPPGAVVQLFQGGIVGFLPGEGVATELWPQDPELRADGLYPRC
;
A
#
# COMPACT_ATOMS: atom_id res chain seq x y z
N MET A 1 -81.53 -48.28 -16.67
CA MET A 1 -81.78 -47.03 -15.93
C MET A 1 -80.96 -47.06 -14.64
N THR A 2 -79.79 -46.41 -14.63
CA THR A 2 -78.93 -45.93 -13.50
C THR A 2 -77.51 -45.75 -14.09
N SER A 3 -77.08 -44.54 -14.50
CA SER A 3 -76.36 -43.49 -13.74
C SER A 3 -75.13 -44.02 -12.97
N TRP A 4 -73.96 -43.38 -12.84
CA TRP A 4 -73.41 -42.08 -13.26
C TRP A 4 -71.87 -42.11 -13.02
N LYS A 5 -71.10 -41.43 -13.86
CA LYS A 5 -69.80 -40.73 -13.63
C LYS A 5 -68.62 -41.48 -12.98
N LEU A 6 -67.67 -41.92 -13.80
CA LEU A 6 -66.26 -42.08 -13.40
C LEU A 6 -65.57 -40.71 -13.42
N ARG A 7 -65.09 -40.24 -12.26
CA ARG A 7 -64.15 -39.11 -12.16
C ARG A 7 -62.73 -39.66 -12.32
N ALA A 8 -62.01 -39.18 -13.33
CA ALA A 8 -60.57 -39.40 -13.43
C ALA A 8 -59.84 -38.59 -12.35
N ALA A 9 -59.13 -39.27 -11.45
CA ALA A 9 -58.18 -38.63 -10.55
C ALA A 9 -56.83 -38.54 -11.28
N GLY A 10 -56.44 -37.33 -11.69
CA GLY A 10 -55.09 -37.06 -12.18
C GLY A 10 -54.11 -37.07 -11.01
N ALA A 11 -53.20 -38.04 -10.99
CA ALA A 11 -52.08 -38.04 -10.07
C ALA A 11 -51.03 -37.02 -10.54
N VAL A 12 -50.83 -35.95 -9.77
CA VAL A 12 -49.71 -35.02 -9.97
C VAL A 12 -48.51 -35.63 -9.25
N ALA A 13 -47.52 -36.09 -10.02
CA ALA A 13 -46.25 -36.55 -9.47
C ALA A 13 -45.43 -35.33 -9.01
N ALA A 14 -45.27 -35.17 -7.70
CA ALA A 14 -44.34 -34.21 -7.13
C ALA A 14 -42.91 -34.77 -7.27
N LEU A 15 -42.07 -34.14 -8.09
CA LEU A 15 -40.63 -34.37 -8.08
C LEU A 15 -40.06 -33.80 -6.78
N ALA A 16 -39.60 -34.67 -5.89
CA ALA A 16 -38.78 -34.27 -4.76
C ALA A 16 -37.36 -33.98 -5.26
N VAL A 17 -36.97 -32.70 -5.27
CA VAL A 17 -35.57 -32.29 -5.41
C VAL A 17 -34.88 -32.61 -4.08
N VAL A 18 -34.11 -33.69 -4.05
CA VAL A 18 -33.21 -33.98 -2.92
C VAL A 18 -32.03 -33.01 -3.04
N VAL A 19 -32.07 -31.93 -2.27
CA VAL A 19 -30.88 -31.10 -2.04
C VAL A 19 -29.99 -31.87 -1.08
N THR A 20 -28.94 -32.50 -1.59
CA THR A 20 -27.87 -33.02 -0.74
C THR A 20 -27.09 -31.83 -0.19
N ALA A 21 -27.25 -31.55 1.10
CA ALA A 21 -26.31 -30.69 1.81
C ALA A 21 -24.93 -31.35 1.75
N ALA A 22 -23.93 -30.64 1.25
CA ALA A 22 -22.54 -31.07 1.35
C ALA A 22 -22.22 -31.27 2.84
N ALA A 23 -21.56 -32.38 3.17
CA ALA A 23 -21.06 -32.62 4.52
C ALA A 23 -20.16 -31.43 4.93
N PRO A 24 -20.18 -30.99 6.21
CA PRO A 24 -19.22 -30.00 6.67
C PRO A 24 -17.81 -30.55 6.40
N ALA A 25 -16.97 -29.76 5.73
CA ALA A 25 -15.57 -30.10 5.56
C ALA A 25 -15.00 -30.46 6.95
N GLN A 26 -14.52 -31.69 7.13
CA GLN A 26 -13.84 -32.03 8.36
C GLN A 26 -12.64 -31.10 8.53
N ALA A 27 -12.62 -30.33 9.62
CA ALA A 27 -11.53 -29.43 9.95
C ALA A 27 -10.20 -30.19 9.91
N ASP A 28 -9.25 -29.72 9.09
CA ASP A 28 -7.92 -30.31 9.05
C ASP A 28 -7.28 -30.16 10.44
N PRO A 29 -6.86 -31.25 11.11
CA PRO A 29 -6.31 -31.18 12.46
C PRO A 29 -5.03 -30.33 12.57
N ARG A 30 -4.43 -29.96 11.43
CA ARG A 30 -3.28 -29.06 11.35
C ARG A 30 -3.65 -27.58 11.54
N VAL A 31 -4.91 -27.20 11.39
CA VAL A 31 -5.38 -25.81 11.39
C VAL A 31 -6.52 -25.65 12.40
N GLY A 32 -6.20 -25.10 13.57
CA GLY A 32 -7.15 -24.92 14.68
C GLY A 32 -7.50 -23.46 14.94
N GLY A 33 -8.40 -23.26 15.92
CA GLY A 33 -8.72 -21.93 16.46
C GLY A 33 -9.15 -20.90 15.42
N ASP A 34 -8.78 -19.64 15.66
CA ASP A 34 -9.13 -18.51 14.79
C ASP A 34 -8.50 -18.62 13.39
N ILE A 35 -7.37 -19.31 13.25
CA ILE A 35 -6.74 -19.53 11.94
C ILE A 35 -7.59 -20.51 11.13
N GLY A 36 -8.07 -21.59 11.75
CA GLY A 36 -8.97 -22.56 11.14
C GLY A 36 -10.28 -21.91 10.70
N LEU A 37 -10.89 -21.11 11.56
CA LEU A 37 -12.12 -20.37 11.21
C LEU A 37 -11.92 -19.46 10.00
N ARG A 38 -10.78 -18.74 9.94
CA ARG A 38 -10.45 -17.92 8.76
C ARG A 38 -10.24 -18.79 7.52
N TYR A 39 -9.51 -19.89 7.63
CA TYR A 39 -9.26 -20.79 6.50
C TYR A 39 -10.54 -21.34 5.88
N GLU A 40 -11.49 -21.77 6.71
CA GLU A 40 -12.79 -22.25 6.23
C GLU A 40 -13.60 -21.12 5.56
N SER A 41 -13.55 -19.90 6.10
CA SER A 41 -14.20 -18.73 5.48
C SER A 41 -13.64 -18.40 4.08
N LEU A 42 -12.40 -18.83 3.78
CA LEU A 42 -11.73 -18.66 2.50
C LEU A 42 -11.91 -19.87 1.55
N GLY A 43 -12.80 -20.81 1.91
CA GLY A 43 -13.14 -21.99 1.12
C GLY A 43 -12.27 -23.22 1.39
N GLY A 44 -11.48 -23.21 2.48
CA GLY A 44 -10.65 -24.34 2.89
C GLY A 44 -9.70 -24.83 1.78
N ALA A 45 -9.56 -26.15 1.65
CA ALA A 45 -8.63 -26.76 0.70
C ALA A 45 -8.96 -26.49 -0.78
N GLY A 46 -10.25 -26.34 -1.11
CA GLY A 46 -10.68 -25.95 -2.45
C GLY A 46 -10.61 -24.45 -2.72
N GLY A 47 -10.30 -23.65 -1.70
CA GLY A 47 -10.36 -22.20 -1.73
C GLY A 47 -9.07 -21.52 -2.15
N LEU A 48 -8.93 -20.25 -1.76
CA LEU A 48 -7.82 -19.38 -2.16
C LEU A 48 -6.45 -19.98 -1.85
N LEU A 49 -6.28 -20.55 -0.66
CA LEU A 49 -4.98 -20.90 -0.10
C LEU A 49 -4.50 -22.32 -0.42
N GLY A 50 -5.41 -23.24 -0.78
CA GLY A 50 -5.08 -24.65 -0.99
C GLY A 50 -4.90 -25.41 0.33
N HIS A 51 -4.23 -26.56 0.28
CA HIS A 51 -4.01 -27.37 1.48
C HIS A 51 -2.99 -26.72 2.44
N PRO A 52 -3.13 -26.93 3.77
CA PRO A 52 -2.09 -26.52 4.71
C PRO A 52 -0.84 -27.38 4.51
N THR A 53 0.33 -26.73 4.53
CA THR A 53 1.64 -27.36 4.39
C THR A 53 2.35 -27.50 5.73
N THR A 54 1.92 -26.74 6.74
CA THR A 54 2.40 -26.84 8.12
C THR A 54 1.24 -27.03 9.09
N PRO A 55 1.49 -27.54 10.32
CA PRO A 55 0.58 -27.28 11.43
C PRO A 55 0.58 -25.78 11.78
N GLU A 56 -0.25 -25.39 12.75
CA GLU A 56 -0.16 -24.09 13.41
C GLU A 56 1.16 -23.97 14.17
N ILE A 57 1.96 -22.98 13.78
CA ILE A 57 3.28 -22.70 14.34
C ILE A 57 3.23 -21.37 15.08
N ARG A 58 3.76 -21.33 16.30
CA ARG A 58 3.95 -20.08 17.05
C ARG A 58 5.02 -19.22 16.37
N THR A 59 4.76 -17.92 16.25
CA THR A 59 5.75 -17.00 15.71
C THR A 59 6.99 -16.95 16.62
N PRO A 60 8.21 -16.75 16.08
CA PRO A 60 9.43 -16.74 16.89
C PRO A 60 9.44 -15.71 18.02
N ASP A 61 8.75 -14.59 17.84
CA ASP A 61 8.57 -13.55 18.86
C ASP A 61 7.55 -13.91 19.96
N GLY A 62 6.84 -15.04 19.82
CA GLY A 62 5.81 -15.52 20.74
C GLY A 62 4.52 -14.71 20.73
N ARG A 63 4.35 -13.73 19.83
CA ARG A 63 3.22 -12.78 19.83
C ARG A 63 2.05 -13.24 18.98
N GLY A 64 2.21 -14.32 18.22
CA GLY A 64 1.17 -14.84 17.34
C GLY A 64 1.39 -16.29 16.96
N ALA A 65 0.63 -16.71 15.96
CA ALA A 65 0.73 -18.00 15.32
C ALA A 65 0.47 -17.85 13.83
N TYR A 66 0.94 -18.81 13.03
CA TYR A 66 0.66 -18.86 11.61
C TYR A 66 0.54 -20.28 11.10
N VAL A 67 -0.13 -20.41 9.97
CA VAL A 67 -0.16 -21.63 9.15
C VAL A 67 0.27 -21.26 7.74
N GLN A 68 1.15 -22.08 7.16
CA GLN A 68 1.49 -22.00 5.74
C GLN A 68 0.58 -22.92 4.94
N PHE A 69 0.19 -22.44 3.78
CA PHE A 69 -0.62 -23.15 2.80
C PHE A 69 0.11 -23.15 1.45
N GLU A 70 -0.33 -23.98 0.53
CA GLU A 70 0.26 -24.09 -0.81
C GLU A 70 0.40 -22.75 -1.53
N ARG A 71 -0.60 -21.87 -1.39
CA ARG A 71 -0.69 -20.60 -2.11
C ARG A 71 -0.57 -19.36 -1.23
N GLY A 72 -0.37 -19.50 0.08
CA GLY A 72 -0.30 -18.35 0.98
C GLY A 72 -0.06 -18.71 2.44
N SER A 73 -0.39 -17.81 3.35
CA SER A 73 -0.30 -18.05 4.79
C SER A 73 -1.39 -17.27 5.51
N ILE A 74 -1.89 -17.82 6.61
CA ILE A 74 -2.74 -17.06 7.55
C ILE A 74 -1.91 -16.82 8.80
N TYR A 75 -1.86 -15.57 9.23
CA TYR A 75 -1.22 -15.15 10.48
C TYR A 75 -2.29 -14.67 11.44
N TRP A 76 -2.10 -15.01 12.71
CA TRP A 76 -2.94 -14.58 13.82
C TRP A 76 -2.08 -13.93 14.90
N SER A 77 -2.61 -12.85 15.49
CA SER A 77 -2.14 -12.34 16.77
C SER A 77 -3.33 -11.89 17.62
N PRO A 78 -3.21 -11.81 18.96
CA PRO A 78 -4.27 -11.28 19.81
C PRO A 78 -4.68 -9.84 19.46
N ALA A 79 -3.76 -9.06 18.89
CA ALA A 79 -3.99 -7.65 18.57
C ALA A 79 -4.66 -7.44 17.21
N THR A 80 -4.46 -8.36 16.28
CA THR A 80 -4.92 -8.19 14.88
C THR A 80 -6.00 -9.19 14.49
N GLY A 81 -6.05 -10.39 15.07
CA GLY A 81 -6.87 -11.50 14.59
C GLY A 81 -6.21 -12.24 13.42
N SER A 82 -6.97 -13.12 12.76
CA SER A 82 -6.49 -13.97 11.65
C SER A 82 -6.68 -13.33 10.28
N TRP A 83 -5.59 -13.18 9.53
CA TRP A 83 -5.59 -12.58 8.19
C TRP A 83 -4.71 -13.37 7.23
N GLU A 84 -5.16 -13.57 6.00
CA GLU A 84 -4.35 -14.18 4.95
C GLU A 84 -3.46 -13.17 4.24
N VAL A 85 -2.29 -13.66 3.84
CA VAL A 85 -1.37 -12.97 2.94
C VAL A 85 -0.91 -13.98 1.91
N HIS A 86 -0.97 -13.64 0.62
CA HIS A 86 -0.63 -14.56 -0.46
C HIS A 86 0.10 -13.87 -1.62
N GLY A 87 0.50 -14.66 -2.62
CA GLY A 87 1.10 -14.16 -3.86
C GLY A 87 2.29 -13.20 -3.67
N ASP A 88 2.34 -12.17 -4.51
CA ASP A 88 3.41 -11.18 -4.53
C ASP A 88 3.43 -10.31 -3.28
N VAL A 89 2.26 -10.03 -2.69
CA VAL A 89 2.15 -9.27 -1.44
C VAL A 89 2.86 -10.00 -0.30
N ARG A 90 2.63 -11.32 -0.18
CA ARG A 90 3.33 -12.18 0.77
C ARG A 90 4.84 -12.19 0.50
N ALA A 91 5.25 -12.31 -0.76
CA ALA A 91 6.66 -12.28 -1.12
C ALA A 91 7.33 -10.94 -0.74
N ALA A 92 6.65 -9.82 -0.95
CA ALA A 92 7.14 -8.50 -0.57
C ALA A 92 7.24 -8.32 0.94
N TRP A 93 6.21 -8.71 1.68
CA TRP A 93 6.25 -8.71 3.15
C TRP A 93 7.41 -9.56 3.69
N GLY A 94 7.70 -10.70 3.05
CA GLY A 94 8.85 -11.54 3.39
C GLY A 94 10.21 -10.88 3.18
N ARG A 95 10.37 -10.02 2.15
CA ARG A 95 11.61 -9.23 1.97
C ARG A 95 11.84 -8.25 3.12
N HIS A 96 10.77 -7.88 3.84
CA HIS A 96 10.83 -7.00 5.01
C HIS A 96 10.93 -7.76 6.33
N GLY A 97 11.12 -9.09 6.32
CA GLY A 97 11.29 -9.88 7.54
C GLY A 97 10.00 -10.36 8.19
N TRP A 98 8.89 -10.42 7.43
CA TRP A 98 7.61 -10.94 7.89
C TRP A 98 7.08 -10.20 9.13
N GLU A 99 6.49 -10.91 10.09
CA GLU A 99 5.93 -10.36 11.32
C GLU A 99 6.98 -9.77 12.27
N ASN A 100 8.23 -10.22 12.15
CA ASN A 100 9.37 -9.67 12.89
C ASN A 100 9.91 -8.38 12.27
N GLY A 101 9.46 -8.07 11.05
CA GLY A 101 9.82 -6.89 10.28
C GLY A 101 9.11 -5.61 10.73
N PRO A 102 9.46 -4.46 10.14
CA PRO A 102 8.86 -3.17 10.47
C PRO A 102 7.38 -3.07 10.08
N LEU A 103 6.86 -3.97 9.25
CA LEU A 103 5.44 -4.04 8.91
C LEU A 103 4.61 -4.75 9.99
N GLY A 104 5.19 -5.69 10.73
CA GLY A 104 4.48 -6.46 11.75
C GLY A 104 3.45 -7.42 11.17
N PHE A 105 2.42 -7.75 11.97
CA PHE A 105 1.35 -8.66 11.58
C PHE A 105 0.37 -8.01 10.59
N PRO A 106 -0.25 -8.81 9.69
CA PRO A 106 -1.34 -8.33 8.86
C PRO A 106 -2.56 -7.93 9.71
N VAL A 107 -3.31 -6.94 9.23
CA VAL A 107 -4.58 -6.47 9.81
C VAL A 107 -5.74 -6.53 8.82
N SER A 108 -5.48 -6.94 7.58
CA SER A 108 -6.50 -7.15 6.55
C SER A 108 -6.16 -8.36 5.69
N ASN A 109 -7.20 -8.89 5.06
CA ASN A 109 -7.12 -9.74 3.88
C ASN A 109 -6.50 -8.98 2.71
N GLU A 110 -6.08 -9.71 1.65
CA GLU A 110 -5.73 -9.06 0.39
C GLU A 110 -7.00 -8.47 -0.23
N THR A 111 -7.01 -7.16 -0.38
CA THR A 111 -8.17 -6.39 -0.81
C THR A 111 -7.88 -5.76 -2.17
N ARG A 112 -8.80 -5.91 -3.12
CA ARG A 112 -8.71 -5.19 -4.41
C ARG A 112 -8.92 -3.71 -4.19
N THR A 113 -8.18 -2.88 -4.92
CA THR A 113 -8.39 -1.43 -4.93
C THR A 113 -9.73 -1.11 -5.60
N ASP A 114 -10.42 -0.04 -5.19
CA ASP A 114 -11.76 0.27 -5.70
C ASP A 114 -11.73 0.57 -7.21
N ASN A 115 -10.64 1.17 -7.68
CA ASN A 115 -10.38 1.38 -9.11
C ASN A 115 -10.02 0.10 -9.90
N GLY A 116 -9.90 -1.07 -9.25
CA GLY A 116 -9.61 -2.36 -9.85
C GLY A 116 -8.19 -2.52 -10.43
N ARG A 117 -7.30 -1.56 -10.23
CA ARG A 117 -5.95 -1.55 -10.82
C ARG A 117 -4.91 -2.32 -10.03
N GLY A 118 -5.22 -2.72 -8.80
CA GLY A 118 -4.29 -3.42 -7.94
C GLY A 118 -4.96 -4.11 -6.76
N ALA A 119 -4.14 -4.44 -5.78
CA ALA A 119 -4.53 -5.03 -4.52
C ALA A 119 -3.61 -4.54 -3.40
N TYR A 120 -4.02 -4.70 -2.15
CA TYR A 120 -3.17 -4.40 -1.00
C TYR A 120 -3.51 -5.28 0.21
N ASN A 121 -2.53 -5.46 1.10
CA ASN A 121 -2.76 -5.88 2.48
C ASN A 121 -2.26 -4.77 3.40
N VAL A 122 -3.08 -4.45 4.40
CA VAL A 122 -2.70 -3.56 5.50
C VAL A 122 -2.02 -4.40 6.58
N PHE A 123 -0.95 -3.86 7.15
CA PHE A 123 -0.18 -4.40 8.26
C PHE A 123 -0.11 -3.36 9.39
N GLN A 124 0.31 -3.79 10.58
CA GLN A 124 0.44 -2.90 11.75
C GLN A 124 1.30 -1.65 11.47
N GLY A 125 2.38 -1.81 10.72
CA GLY A 125 3.36 -0.75 10.45
C GLY A 125 3.20 -0.02 9.11
N GLY A 126 2.27 -0.44 8.25
CA GLY A 126 2.12 0.11 6.90
C GLY A 126 1.31 -0.79 5.98
N THR A 127 1.40 -0.56 4.68
CA THR A 127 0.61 -1.30 3.68
C THR A 127 1.53 -1.79 2.57
N VAL A 128 1.30 -3.02 2.12
CA VAL A 128 1.93 -3.55 0.91
C VAL A 128 0.92 -3.44 -0.21
N TYR A 129 1.26 -2.66 -1.23
CA TYR A 129 0.45 -2.46 -2.42
C TYR A 129 1.01 -3.26 -3.58
N TRP A 130 0.15 -3.84 -4.39
CA TRP A 130 0.48 -4.54 -5.62
C TRP A 130 -0.27 -3.94 -6.80
N SER A 131 0.44 -3.75 -7.91
CA SER A 131 -0.18 -3.51 -9.22
C SER A 131 0.54 -4.33 -10.29
N PRO A 132 -0.12 -4.64 -11.42
CA PRO A 132 0.53 -5.30 -12.55
C PRO A 132 1.76 -4.55 -13.07
N GLN A 133 1.80 -3.21 -12.93
CA GLN A 133 2.86 -2.37 -13.48
C GLN A 133 4.07 -2.25 -12.54
N THR A 134 3.86 -2.28 -11.22
CA THR A 134 4.92 -1.98 -10.23
C THR A 134 5.32 -3.17 -9.36
N GLY A 135 4.53 -4.26 -9.38
CA GLY A 135 4.64 -5.38 -8.45
C GLY A 135 4.30 -4.97 -7.02
N ALA A 136 4.57 -5.86 -6.07
CA ALA A 136 4.28 -5.62 -4.65
C ALA A 136 5.38 -4.79 -3.96
N ARG A 137 4.99 -3.64 -3.39
CA ARG A 137 5.86 -2.66 -2.70
C ARG A 137 5.25 -2.22 -1.37
N ALA A 138 6.10 -2.13 -0.35
CA ALA A 138 5.72 -1.65 0.97
C ALA A 138 5.86 -0.13 1.10
N VAL A 139 4.86 0.50 1.71
CA VAL A 139 4.89 1.89 2.16
C VAL A 139 4.57 1.91 3.65
N ARG A 140 5.43 2.53 4.47
CA ARG A 140 5.29 2.50 5.94
C ARG A 140 5.59 3.85 6.60
N GLY A 141 5.36 3.92 7.91
CA GLY A 141 5.75 5.05 8.75
C GLY A 141 5.22 6.41 8.29
N ALA A 142 6.04 7.45 8.40
CA ALA A 142 5.67 8.82 8.06
C ALA A 142 5.35 9.00 6.56
N ILE A 143 6.02 8.25 5.68
CA ILE A 143 5.75 8.26 4.24
C ILE A 143 4.35 7.70 3.98
N HIS A 144 3.98 6.58 4.60
CA HIS A 144 2.63 6.01 4.51
C HIS A 144 1.56 6.97 5.03
N ALA A 145 1.80 7.59 6.20
CA ALA A 145 0.89 8.59 6.73
C ALA A 145 0.67 9.74 5.75
N ARG A 146 1.75 10.27 5.14
CA ARG A 146 1.62 11.33 4.13
C ARG A 146 0.90 10.86 2.88
N TYR A 147 1.23 9.67 2.39
CA TYR A 147 0.58 9.07 1.22
C TYR A 147 -0.93 8.95 1.40
N GLY A 148 -1.39 8.62 2.62
CA GLY A 148 -2.82 8.60 2.94
C GLY A 148 -3.51 9.95 2.85
N THR A 149 -2.84 11.02 3.28
CA THR A 149 -3.39 12.39 3.09
C THR A 149 -3.49 12.80 1.61
N LEU A 150 -2.84 12.07 0.71
CA LEU A 150 -2.82 12.34 -0.73
C LEU A 150 -3.75 11.41 -1.52
N GLY A 151 -4.59 10.63 -0.85
CA GLY A 151 -5.55 9.72 -1.48
C GLY A 151 -4.97 8.35 -1.84
N TRP A 152 -3.86 7.94 -1.23
CA TRP A 152 -3.24 6.63 -1.44
C TRP A 152 -2.97 6.34 -2.93
N GLU A 153 -3.17 5.10 -3.37
CA GLU A 153 -2.98 4.63 -4.75
C GLU A 153 -4.01 5.15 -5.73
N GLU A 154 -5.11 5.71 -5.23
CA GLU A 154 -6.14 6.37 -6.03
C GLU A 154 -5.83 7.84 -6.28
N GLY A 155 -4.95 8.40 -5.46
CA GLY A 155 -4.48 9.77 -5.55
C GLY A 155 -3.52 10.00 -6.72
N ARG A 156 -3.09 11.27 -6.85
CA ARG A 156 -2.20 11.73 -7.94
C ARG A 156 -0.86 10.99 -8.02
N LEU A 157 -0.41 10.38 -6.92
CA LEU A 157 0.84 9.64 -6.88
C LEU A 157 0.72 8.25 -7.51
N GLY A 158 -0.47 7.65 -7.52
CA GLY A 158 -0.66 6.27 -7.98
C GLY A 158 0.10 5.26 -7.10
N PHE A 159 0.34 4.06 -7.65
CA PHE A 159 0.98 2.97 -6.90
C PHE A 159 2.47 3.23 -6.61
N PRO A 160 3.00 2.69 -5.49
CA PRO A 160 4.43 2.69 -5.23
C PRO A 160 5.19 1.85 -6.28
N VAL A 161 6.34 2.37 -6.70
CA VAL A 161 7.30 1.77 -7.64
C VAL A 161 8.47 1.14 -6.87
N THR A 162 8.81 1.69 -5.71
CA THR A 162 9.84 1.16 -4.81
C THR A 162 9.24 0.80 -3.45
N ASP A 163 9.89 -0.14 -2.76
CA ASP A 163 9.82 -0.21 -1.30
C ASP A 163 10.41 1.08 -0.68
N GLU A 164 10.29 1.28 0.63
CA GLU A 164 10.96 2.40 1.31
C GLU A 164 12.48 2.24 1.20
N VAL A 165 13.14 3.20 0.56
CA VAL A 165 14.59 3.23 0.35
C VAL A 165 15.21 4.23 1.31
N ARG A 166 16.23 3.82 2.06
CA ARG A 166 17.06 4.79 2.80
C ARG A 166 17.89 5.61 1.82
N THR A 167 17.94 6.91 2.07
CA THR A 167 18.73 7.82 1.24
C THR A 167 20.21 7.47 1.35
N PRO A 168 21.02 7.60 0.28
CA PRO A 168 22.44 7.24 0.32
C PRO A 168 23.24 7.97 1.40
N ASN A 169 22.83 9.20 1.75
CA ASN A 169 23.42 9.99 2.83
C ASN A 169 23.01 9.50 4.24
N GLY A 170 22.11 8.53 4.37
CA GLY A 170 21.63 7.96 5.63
C GLY A 170 20.74 8.88 6.46
N ARG A 171 20.40 10.08 5.96
CA ARG A 171 19.67 11.11 6.71
C ARG A 171 18.15 11.02 6.57
N GLY A 172 17.64 10.12 5.74
CA GLY A 172 16.21 10.01 5.50
C GLY A 172 15.83 8.75 4.73
N ALA A 173 14.61 8.76 4.22
CA ALA A 173 14.05 7.69 3.42
C ALA A 173 13.12 8.25 2.36
N TYR A 174 12.85 7.47 1.30
CA TYR A 174 11.87 7.83 0.30
C TYR A 174 11.18 6.62 -0.31
N ASN A 175 9.98 6.85 -0.85
CA ASN A 175 9.34 5.96 -1.81
C ASN A 175 9.17 6.70 -3.14
N VAL A 176 9.41 6.01 -4.25
CA VAL A 176 8.99 6.46 -5.59
C VAL A 176 7.62 5.88 -5.88
N PHE A 177 6.75 6.70 -6.44
CA PHE A 177 5.40 6.36 -6.90
C PHE A 177 5.29 6.66 -8.40
N GLN A 178 4.26 6.15 -9.06
CA GLN A 178 4.04 6.38 -10.49
C GLN A 178 4.03 7.88 -10.87
N GLY A 179 3.40 8.71 -10.03
CA GLY A 179 3.25 10.15 -10.25
C GLY A 179 4.24 11.04 -9.49
N GLY A 180 5.25 10.48 -8.81
CA GLY A 180 6.21 11.29 -8.07
C GLY A 180 6.99 10.55 -7.00
N SER A 181 7.40 11.24 -5.95
CA SER A 181 8.14 10.63 -4.85
C SER A 181 7.77 11.31 -3.54
N ILE A 182 7.80 10.58 -2.42
CA ILE A 182 7.69 11.16 -1.08
C ILE A 182 9.02 10.94 -0.38
N TYR A 183 9.63 12.03 0.07
CA TYR A 183 10.86 12.01 0.86
C TYR A 183 10.52 12.30 2.31
N TRP A 184 11.22 11.63 3.22
CA TRP A 184 11.15 11.84 4.66
C TRP A 184 12.55 12.12 5.22
N SER A 185 12.63 13.11 6.10
CA SER A 185 13.80 13.36 6.96
C SER A 185 13.33 13.61 8.40
N PRO A 186 14.20 13.44 9.42
CA PRO A 186 13.85 13.80 10.79
C PRO A 186 13.61 15.30 10.97
N ASP A 187 14.23 16.15 10.14
CA ASP A 187 14.17 17.61 10.26
C ASP A 187 12.90 18.20 9.62
N SER A 188 12.43 17.61 8.52
CA SER A 188 11.29 18.13 7.75
C SER A 188 10.04 17.27 7.79
N GLY A 189 10.14 15.98 8.12
CA GLY A 189 9.03 15.05 7.95
C GLY A 189 8.83 14.64 6.49
N ALA A 190 7.63 14.11 6.16
CA ALA A 190 7.36 13.47 4.87
C ALA A 190 6.68 14.43 3.88
N HIS A 191 7.34 14.70 2.75
CA HIS A 191 6.86 15.63 1.72
C HIS A 191 6.88 15.03 0.31
N PRO A 192 5.79 15.19 -0.47
CA PRO A 192 5.76 14.78 -1.86
C PRO A 192 6.52 15.78 -2.74
N VAL A 193 7.24 15.28 -3.73
CA VAL A 193 7.85 16.05 -4.82
C VAL A 193 7.32 15.45 -6.13
N VAL A 194 6.66 16.26 -6.96
CA VAL A 194 5.95 15.80 -8.17
C VAL A 194 6.22 16.73 -9.37
N GLY A 195 5.76 16.32 -10.56
CA GLY A 195 5.75 17.15 -11.76
C GLY A 195 7.11 17.74 -12.15
N GLU A 196 7.10 18.95 -12.70
CA GLU A 196 8.32 19.64 -13.14
C GLU A 196 9.25 20.02 -11.99
N ILE A 197 8.72 20.30 -10.79
CA ILE A 197 9.53 20.54 -9.60
C ILE A 197 10.38 19.30 -9.28
N ARG A 198 9.81 18.10 -9.40
CA ARG A 198 10.58 16.85 -9.25
C ARG A 198 11.67 16.71 -10.31
N ASN A 199 11.39 17.08 -11.56
CA ASN A 199 12.39 17.04 -12.63
C ASN A 199 13.55 17.99 -12.34
N ALA A 200 13.26 19.20 -11.87
CA ALA A 200 14.28 20.17 -11.45
C ALA A 200 15.08 19.69 -10.24
N TYR A 201 14.41 19.16 -9.22
CA TYR A 201 15.06 18.56 -8.05
C TYR A 201 15.99 17.42 -8.44
N GLY A 202 15.61 16.61 -9.43
CA GLY A 202 16.47 15.57 -9.98
C GLY A 202 17.70 16.08 -10.73
N ARG A 203 17.56 17.16 -11.51
CA ARG A 203 18.71 17.83 -12.15
C ARG A 203 19.68 18.43 -11.11
N ALA A 204 19.16 18.85 -9.97
CA ALA A 204 19.94 19.40 -8.85
C ALA A 204 20.54 18.33 -7.91
N GLY A 205 20.43 17.03 -8.24
CA GLY A 205 21.05 15.95 -7.48
C GLY A 205 20.21 15.39 -6.33
N TRP A 206 18.89 15.61 -6.33
CA TRP A 206 17.95 15.11 -5.33
C TRP A 206 18.35 15.52 -3.89
N GLU A 207 18.08 14.65 -2.90
CA GLU A 207 18.36 14.92 -1.48
C GLU A 207 19.85 14.87 -1.13
N GLY A 208 20.67 14.36 -2.06
CA GLY A 208 22.13 14.39 -1.98
C GLY A 208 22.74 15.68 -2.52
N GLY A 209 21.97 16.49 -3.25
CA GLY A 209 22.39 17.77 -3.80
C GLY A 209 22.29 18.93 -2.81
N CYS A 210 22.58 20.14 -3.28
CA CYS A 210 22.57 21.35 -2.43
C CYS A 210 21.18 21.68 -1.87
N LEU A 211 20.10 21.30 -2.57
CA LEU A 211 18.73 21.53 -2.12
C LEU A 211 18.40 20.75 -0.84
N GLY A 212 19.01 19.57 -0.63
CA GLY A 212 18.67 18.69 0.49
C GLY A 212 17.20 18.24 0.45
N PHE A 213 16.60 17.92 1.60
CA PHE A 213 15.25 17.38 1.65
C PHE A 213 14.16 18.45 1.42
N PRO A 214 13.00 18.08 0.85
CA PRO A 214 11.84 18.97 0.82
C PRO A 214 11.32 19.26 2.24
N VAL A 215 10.86 20.50 2.45
CA VAL A 215 10.32 21.04 3.71
C VAL A 215 8.84 21.42 3.59
N THR A 216 8.37 21.61 2.36
CA THR A 216 6.94 21.78 2.06
C THR A 216 6.49 20.78 1.01
N HIS A 217 5.18 20.66 0.82
CA HIS A 217 4.65 20.16 -0.45
C HIS A 217 4.64 21.30 -1.47
N GLU A 218 4.50 20.97 -2.76
CA GLU A 218 4.25 22.00 -3.78
C GLU A 218 2.94 22.75 -3.45
N GLY A 219 2.96 24.07 -3.56
CA GLY A 219 1.80 24.92 -3.29
C GLY A 219 1.96 26.32 -3.86
N ALA A 220 0.88 27.09 -3.87
CA ALA A 220 0.95 28.51 -4.15
C ALA A 220 1.49 29.25 -2.93
N PHE A 221 2.37 30.23 -3.15
CA PHE A 221 2.90 31.13 -2.13
C PHE A 221 2.50 32.55 -2.50
N PRO A 222 1.34 33.03 -2.05
CA PRO A 222 0.82 34.36 -2.38
C PRO A 222 1.81 35.48 -2.02
N GLU A 223 2.64 35.27 -1.01
CA GLU A 223 3.65 36.22 -0.53
C GLU A 223 4.77 36.45 -1.55
N LEU A 224 4.96 35.55 -2.52
CA LEU A 224 6.00 35.66 -3.56
C LEU A 224 5.54 36.41 -4.82
N GLU A 225 4.31 36.94 -4.85
CA GLU A 225 3.74 37.70 -5.98
C GLU A 225 3.92 37.03 -7.36
N LEU A 226 3.85 35.69 -7.40
CA LEU A 226 4.09 34.91 -8.61
C LEU A 226 2.86 34.92 -9.56
N PRO A 227 3.07 34.68 -10.88
CA PRO A 227 1.98 34.56 -11.83
C PRO A 227 0.93 33.53 -11.42
N PRO A 228 -0.37 33.75 -11.74
CA PRO A 228 -1.41 32.77 -11.45
C PRO A 228 -1.07 31.38 -11.99
N GLY A 229 -1.23 30.36 -11.14
CA GLY A 229 -0.88 28.96 -11.46
C GLY A 229 0.58 28.59 -11.19
N ALA A 230 1.41 29.53 -10.74
CA ALA A 230 2.73 29.20 -10.21
C ALA A 230 2.62 28.35 -8.95
N VAL A 231 3.47 27.32 -8.88
CA VAL A 231 3.62 26.48 -7.69
C VAL A 231 5.08 26.43 -7.29
N VAL A 232 5.32 26.42 -5.99
CA VAL A 232 6.65 26.46 -5.40
C VAL A 232 6.76 25.36 -4.36
N GLN A 233 7.98 24.86 -4.17
CA GLN A 233 8.32 23.95 -3.09
C GLN A 233 9.62 24.41 -2.43
N LEU A 234 9.60 24.41 -1.10
CA LEU A 234 10.76 24.72 -0.27
C LEU A 234 11.53 23.44 0.03
N PHE A 235 12.84 23.54 -0.01
CA PHE A 235 13.84 22.53 0.33
C PHE A 235 14.78 23.11 1.40
N GLN A 236 15.48 22.24 2.13
CA GLN A 236 16.38 22.65 3.22
C GLN A 236 17.41 23.68 2.78
N GLY A 237 17.91 23.53 1.56
CA GLY A 237 18.86 24.42 0.92
C GLY A 237 18.30 25.06 -0.34
N GLY A 238 17.00 25.38 -0.42
CA GLY A 238 16.51 26.18 -1.54
C GLY A 238 15.03 26.20 -1.84
N ILE A 239 14.69 26.86 -2.95
CA ILE A 239 13.32 27.03 -3.44
C ILE A 239 13.28 26.67 -4.91
N VAL A 240 12.40 25.73 -5.28
CA VAL A 240 12.14 25.37 -6.67
C VAL A 240 10.71 25.74 -6.99
N GLY A 241 10.51 26.44 -8.10
CA GLY A 241 9.18 26.83 -8.56
C GLY A 241 8.94 26.48 -10.02
N PHE A 242 7.69 26.12 -10.31
CA PHE A 242 7.16 26.00 -11.66
C PHE A 242 6.34 27.24 -11.99
N LEU A 243 6.70 27.91 -13.09
CA LEU A 243 5.97 29.06 -13.62
C LEU A 243 5.25 28.63 -14.92
N PRO A 244 3.91 28.78 -15.03
CA PRO A 244 3.14 28.28 -16.17
C PRO A 244 3.58 28.81 -17.54
N GLY A 245 4.16 30.01 -17.59
CA GLY A 245 4.67 30.62 -18.82
C GLY A 245 6.02 30.05 -19.28
N GLU A 246 6.77 29.40 -18.38
CA GLU A 246 8.11 28.88 -18.67
C GLU A 246 8.10 27.38 -18.99
N GLY A 247 7.08 26.65 -18.51
CA GLY A 247 6.92 25.21 -18.77
C GLY A 247 8.00 24.32 -18.14
N VAL A 248 8.95 24.90 -17.42
CA VAL A 248 10.05 24.22 -16.74
C VAL A 248 10.13 24.77 -15.33
N ALA A 249 10.30 23.89 -14.33
CA ALA A 249 10.60 24.36 -12.99
C ALA A 249 12.08 24.77 -12.87
N THR A 250 12.32 25.92 -12.24
CA THR A 250 13.65 26.47 -11.99
C THR A 250 13.82 26.78 -10.50
N GLU A 251 15.07 26.86 -10.07
CA GLU A 251 15.38 27.43 -8.76
C GLU A 251 14.99 28.91 -8.77
N LEU A 252 14.11 29.32 -7.86
CA LEU A 252 13.60 30.70 -7.78
C LEU A 252 14.50 31.59 -6.92
N TRP A 253 15.79 31.26 -6.80
CA TRP A 253 16.73 32.08 -6.07
C TRP A 253 16.73 33.51 -6.63
N PRO A 254 16.78 34.56 -5.80
CA PRO A 254 17.11 35.87 -6.32
C PRO A 254 18.46 35.75 -7.05
N GLN A 255 18.48 36.16 -8.31
CA GLN A 255 19.72 36.31 -9.09
C GLN A 255 20.64 37.42 -8.50
N ASP A 256 20.21 38.05 -7.42
CA ASP A 256 20.85 39.13 -6.70
C ASP A 256 22.18 38.69 -6.04
N PRO A 257 23.32 39.24 -6.46
CA PRO A 257 24.62 38.99 -5.85
C PRO A 257 24.74 39.36 -4.37
N GLU A 258 23.92 40.28 -3.84
CA GLU A 258 24.06 40.77 -2.46
C GLU A 258 23.55 39.75 -1.44
N LEU A 259 22.44 39.06 -1.75
CA LEU A 259 21.92 37.94 -0.94
C LEU A 259 22.80 36.67 -1.03
N ARG A 260 23.78 36.64 -1.97
CA ARG A 260 24.80 35.59 -2.07
C ARG A 260 25.99 35.81 -1.14
N ALA A 261 26.20 37.02 -0.61
CA ALA A 261 27.39 37.39 0.14
C ALA A 261 27.36 36.95 1.61
N ASP A 262 26.18 36.78 2.20
CA ASP A 262 26.02 36.55 3.64
C ASP A 262 26.28 35.10 4.11
N GLY A 263 26.66 34.19 3.20
CA GLY A 263 27.06 32.82 3.56
C GLY A 263 25.97 31.94 4.18
N LEU A 264 24.73 32.43 4.25
CA LEU A 264 23.55 31.72 4.79
C LEU A 264 23.03 30.61 3.87
N TYR A 265 23.52 30.52 2.63
CA TYR A 265 23.02 29.61 1.61
C TYR A 265 24.16 28.94 0.83
N PRO A 266 24.46 27.65 1.08
CA PRO A 266 25.51 26.94 0.38
C PRO A 266 25.13 26.71 -1.10
N ARG A 267 26.10 26.95 -1.98
CA ARG A 267 26.03 26.69 -3.43
C ARG A 267 25.66 25.23 -3.75
N CYS A 268 24.83 25.04 -4.77
CA CYS A 268 25.26 24.24 -5.91
C CYS A 268 26.24 25.12 -6.73
#